data_AF-A0A1Y6KGM9-F1
#
_entry.id   AF-A0A1Y6KGM9-F1
#
_cell.length_a   1.000
_cell.length_b   1.000
_cell.length_c   1.000
_cell.angle_alpha   90.00
_cell.angle_beta   90.00
_cell.angle_gamma   90.00
#
_symmetry.space_group_name_H-M   'P 1'
#
loop_
_entity.id
_entity.type
_entity.pdbx_description
1 polymer ?
#
loop_
_entity_poly.entity_id
_entity_poly.type
_entity_poly.pdbx_seq_one_letter_code
_entity_poly.pdbx_strand_id
1 'polypeptide(L)'
;MRMAITLPEPLKPELDEHAAEYSRLYEPVGAAALIPHMVEAFIRSDRGYGSRKAHGARRRGRQRDAGVPGPEHDTTQGNGDSA
;
A
#
# COMPACT_ATOMS: atom_id res chain seq x y z
N MET A 1 15.53 -8.09 11.75
CA MET A 1 14.41 -8.99 12.14
C MET A 1 14.52 -10.25 11.29
N ARG A 2 14.36 -11.45 11.87
CA ARG A 2 14.43 -12.72 11.12
C ARG A 2 13.03 -13.32 11.02
N MET A 3 12.63 -13.73 9.82
CA MET A 3 11.35 -14.39 9.55
C MET A 3 11.61 -15.71 8.81
N ALA A 4 10.79 -16.71 9.07
CA ALA A 4 10.79 -17.97 8.35
C ALA A 4 9.56 -18.03 7.43
N ILE A 5 9.77 -18.49 6.20
CA ILE A 5 8.71 -18.70 5.21
C ILE A 5 8.80 -20.14 4.70
N THR A 6 7.65 -20.79 4.59
CA THR A 6 7.56 -22.14 4.02
C THR A 6 7.31 -22.01 2.53
N LEU A 7 8.14 -22.65 1.71
CA LEU A 7 7.99 -22.69 0.26
C LEU A 7 7.57 -24.10 -0.15
N PRO A 8 6.67 -24.26 -1.14
CA PRO A 8 6.37 -25.56 -1.73
C PRO A 8 7.63 -26.18 -2.34
N GLU A 9 7.81 -27.50 -2.20
CA GLU A 9 8.96 -28.23 -2.78
C GLU A 9 9.15 -27.95 -4.29
N PRO A 10 8.10 -27.93 -5.13
CA PRO A 10 8.27 -27.68 -6.56
C PRO A 10 8.80 -26.28 -6.90
N LEU A 11 8.65 -25.32 -5.98
CA LEU A 11 9.06 -23.94 -6.21
C LEU A 11 10.58 -23.74 -6.05
N LYS A 12 11.25 -24.62 -5.30
CA LYS A 12 12.70 -24.51 -5.06
C LYS A 12 13.53 -24.53 -6.37
N PRO A 13 13.38 -25.50 -7.29
CA PRO A 13 14.17 -25.52 -8.52
C PRO A 13 13.93 -24.28 -9.39
N GLU A 14 12.70 -23.77 -9.47
CA GLU A 14 12.37 -22.55 -10.24
C GLU A 14 13.08 -21.32 -9.66
N LEU A 15 13.15 -21.21 -8.33
CA LEU A 15 13.86 -20.11 -7.66
C LEU A 15 15.38 -20.19 -7.85
N ASP A 16 15.94 -21.40 -7.82
CA ASP A 16 17.37 -21.63 -8.04
C ASP A 16 17.77 -21.31 -9.50
N GLU A 17 16.95 -21.71 -10.47
CA GLU A 17 17.15 -21.36 -11.89
C GLU A 17 17.08 -19.85 -12.11
N HIS A 18 16.06 -19.19 -11.55
CA HIS A 18 15.93 -17.74 -11.66
C HIS A 18 17.12 -17.00 -11.05
N ALA A 19 17.61 -17.45 -9.88
CA ALA A 19 18.79 -16.87 -9.25
C ALA A 19 20.06 -17.07 -10.09
N ALA A 20 20.20 -18.22 -10.74
CA ALA A 20 21.30 -18.48 -11.68
C ALA A 20 21.22 -17.55 -12.90
N GLU A 21 20.02 -17.29 -13.42
CA GLU A 21 19.81 -16.36 -14.53
C GLU A 21 20.12 -14.91 -14.13
N TYR A 22 19.66 -14.47 -12.96
CA TYR A 22 19.98 -13.16 -12.38
C TYR A 22 21.49 -12.98 -12.20
N SER A 23 22.17 -14.01 -11.69
CA SER A 23 23.62 -14.03 -11.48
C SER A 23 24.44 -13.92 -12.77
N ARG A 24 23.86 -14.21 -13.94
CA ARG A 24 24.53 -14.02 -15.24
C ARG A 24 24.59 -12.55 -15.67
N LEU A 25 23.62 -11.75 -15.22
CA LEU A 25 23.48 -10.34 -15.58
C LEU A 25 24.04 -9.41 -14.50
N TYR A 26 24.10 -9.89 -13.26
CA TYR A 26 24.46 -9.12 -12.08
C TYR A 26 25.49 -9.88 -11.23
N GLU A 27 25.47 -9.67 -9.91
CA GLU A 27 26.34 -10.36 -8.97
C GLU A 27 25.85 -11.80 -8.70
N PRO A 28 26.75 -12.77 -8.52
CA PRO A 28 26.39 -14.12 -8.10
C PRO A 28 25.63 -14.15 -6.78
N VAL A 29 24.35 -14.54 -6.83
CA VAL A 29 23.46 -14.63 -5.66
C VAL A 29 22.64 -15.91 -5.69
N GLY A 30 22.41 -16.49 -4.52
CA GLY A 30 21.48 -17.62 -4.37
C GLY A 30 20.05 -17.16 -4.14
N ALA A 31 19.09 -18.06 -4.38
CA ALA A 31 17.65 -17.78 -4.19
C ALA A 31 17.33 -17.19 -2.80
N ALA A 32 17.92 -17.72 -1.73
CA ALA A 32 17.68 -17.24 -0.36
C ALA A 32 18.04 -15.75 -0.15
N ALA A 33 19.05 -15.24 -0.85
CA ALA A 33 19.44 -13.84 -0.81
C ALA A 33 18.56 -12.97 -1.72
N LEU A 34 18.06 -13.53 -2.83
CA LEU A 34 17.26 -12.81 -3.82
C LEU A 34 15.78 -12.67 -3.41
N ILE A 35 15.21 -13.66 -2.74
CA ILE A 35 13.78 -13.70 -2.34
C ILE A 35 13.32 -12.42 -1.60
N PRO A 36 14.04 -11.88 -0.60
CA PRO A 36 13.63 -10.65 0.08
C PRO A 36 13.42 -9.48 -0.88
N HIS A 37 14.30 -9.32 -1.88
CA HIS A 37 14.22 -8.25 -2.87
C HIS A 37 13.05 -8.45 -3.83
N MET A 38 12.80 -9.70 -4.25
CA MET A 38 11.65 -10.04 -5.10
C MET A 38 10.33 -9.69 -4.40
N VAL A 39 10.20 -10.05 -3.11
CA VAL A 39 9.01 -9.74 -2.31
C VAL A 39 8.83 -8.22 -2.15
N GLU A 40 9.91 -7.48 -1.93
CA GLU A 40 9.85 -6.02 -1.82
C GLU A 40 9.38 -5.37 -3.14
N ALA A 41 9.94 -5.80 -4.27
CA ALA A 41 9.53 -5.34 -5.59
C ALA A 41 8.06 -5.69 -5.91
N PHE A 42 7.62 -6.90 -5.52
CA PHE A 42 6.24 -7.33 -5.65
C PHE A 42 5.29 -6.42 -4.85
N ILE A 43 5.57 -6.16 -3.57
CA ILE A 43 4.71 -5.29 -2.73
C ILE A 43 4.62 -3.87 -3.29
N ARG A 44 5.73 -3.34 -3.84
CA ARG A 44 5.77 -2.01 -4.46
C ARG A 44 4.92 -1.94 -5.74
N SER A 45 4.89 -3.03 -6.51
CA SER A 45 4.20 -3.11 -7.80
C SER A 45 2.75 -3.64 -7.71
N ASP A 46 2.37 -4.29 -6.60
CA ASP A 46 1.01 -4.79 -6.39
C ASP A 46 0.02 -3.61 -6.25
N ARG A 47 -0.56 -3.23 -7.40
CA ARG A 47 -1.58 -2.17 -7.50
C ARG A 47 -2.82 -2.47 -6.66
N GLY A 48 -3.13 -3.76 -6.46
CA GLY A 48 -4.20 -4.20 -5.56
C GLY A 48 -3.89 -3.86 -4.11
N TYR A 49 -2.65 -4.07 -3.67
CA TYR A 49 -2.18 -3.66 -2.36
C TYR A 49 -2.15 -2.14 -2.18
N GLY A 50 -1.65 -1.41 -3.18
CA GLY A 50 -1.63 0.06 -3.18
C GLY A 50 -3.03 0.68 -3.10
N SER A 51 -3.98 0.18 -3.89
CA SER A 51 -5.36 0.70 -3.91
C SER A 51 -6.09 0.50 -2.58
N ARG A 52 -5.91 -0.65 -1.92
CA ARG A 52 -6.46 -0.93 -0.58
C ARG A 52 -5.91 0.06 0.48
N LYS A 53 -4.60 0.33 0.47
CA LYS A 53 -3.99 1.34 1.36
C LYS A 53 -4.53 2.74 1.08
N ALA A 54 -4.65 3.14 -0.19
CA ALA A 54 -5.17 4.44 -0.56
C ALA A 54 -6.65 4.60 -0.15
N HIS A 55 -7.49 3.58 -0.33
CA HIS A 55 -8.89 3.61 0.12
C HIS A 55 -9.02 3.74 1.64
N GLY A 56 -8.19 3.01 2.41
CA GLY A 56 -8.14 3.13 3.87
C GLY A 56 -7.69 4.53 4.32
N ALA A 57 -6.71 5.13 3.64
CA ALA A 57 -6.26 6.50 3.90
C ALA A 57 -7.37 7.52 3.59
N ARG A 58 -8.06 7.39 2.46
CA ARG A 58 -9.18 8.27 2.07
C ARG A 58 -10.36 8.16 3.04
N ARG A 59 -10.72 6.96 3.50
CA ARG A 59 -11.78 6.77 4.51
C ARG A 59 -11.43 7.44 5.84
N ARG A 60 -10.18 7.32 6.30
CA ARG A 60 -9.70 8.01 7.52
C ARG A 60 -9.57 9.53 7.37
N GLY A 61 -9.30 10.03 6.16
CA GLY A 61 -9.35 11.47 5.86
C GLY A 61 -10.78 11.99 5.97
N ARG A 62 -11.71 11.37 5.24
CA ARG A 62 -13.13 11.73 5.26
C ARG A 62 -13.75 11.68 6.66
N GLN A 63 -13.39 10.69 7.49
CA GLN A 63 -13.88 10.61 8.87
C GLN A 63 -13.32 11.71 9.79
N ARG A 64 -12.09 12.19 9.54
CA ARG A 64 -11.52 13.32 10.30
C ARG A 64 -12.18 14.64 9.91
N ASP A 65 -12.48 14.82 8.62
CA ASP A 65 -13.12 16.04 8.11
C ASP A 65 -14.61 16.10 8.46
N ALA A 66 -15.29 14.95 8.59
CA ALA A 66 -16.70 14.87 8.96
C ALA A 66 -16.98 15.08 10.46
N GLY A 67 -15.95 15.22 11.29
CA GLY A 67 -16.05 15.46 12.74
C GLY A 67 -15.97 16.93 13.15
N VAL A 68 -15.80 17.85 12.20
CA VAL A 68 -15.75 19.30 12.48
C VAL A 68 -17.11 19.90 12.12
N PRO A 69 -17.97 20.24 13.10
CA PRO A 69 -19.15 21.05 12.82
C PRO A 69 -18.66 22.41 12.31
N GLY A 70 -19.03 22.75 11.08
CA GLY A 70 -18.73 24.06 10.50
C GLY A 70 -19.41 25.18 11.30
N PRO A 71 -18.88 26.41 11.26
CA PRO A 71 -19.48 27.53 11.98
C PRO A 71 -20.89 27.76 11.46
N GLU A 72 -21.85 27.60 12.36
CA GLU A 72 -23.25 27.90 12.20
C GLU A 72 -23.43 29.37 11.76
N HIS A 73 -23.87 29.57 10.52
CA HIS A 73 -24.27 30.89 10.02
C HIS A 73 -25.64 31.24 10.59
N ASP A 74 -25.63 31.99 11.69
CA ASP A 74 -26.79 32.70 12.21
C ASP A 74 -27.28 33.69 11.13
N THR A 75 -28.34 33.29 10.41
CA THR A 75 -29.04 34.18 9.49
C THR A 75 -30.14 34.86 10.28
N THR A 76 -29.79 35.94 10.97
CA THR A 76 -30.78 36.85 11.56
C THR A 76 -31.64 37.43 10.44
N GLN A 77 -32.89 36.96 10.41
CA GLN A 77 -33.94 37.35 9.47
C GLN A 77 -34.47 38.73 9.87
N GLY A 78 -33.97 39.77 9.19
CA GLY A 78 -34.47 41.14 9.33
C GLY A 78 -35.75 41.34 8.52
N ASN A 79 -36.90 41.16 9.16
CA ASN A 79 -38.18 41.68 8.68
C ASN A 79 -38.17 43.20 8.77
N GLY A 80 -38.47 43.87 7.65
CA GLY A 80 -38.62 45.33 7.59
C GLY A 80 -39.80 45.69 6.69
N ASP A 81 -41.01 45.59 7.26
CA ASP A 81 -42.20 46.31 6.80
C ASP A 81 -41.98 47.82 6.94
N SER A 82 -42.35 48.60 5.92
CA SER A 82 -42.79 50.01 5.94
C SER A 82 -42.75 50.55 4.49
N ALA A 83 -43.65 51.36 3.97
CA ALA A 83 -44.99 51.85 4.29
C ALA A 83 -45.47 52.54 3.01
#